data_AF-A0A850JMB6-F1
#
_entry.id   AF-A0A850JMB6-F1
#
_cell.length_a   1.000
_cell.length_b   1.000
_cell.length_c   1.000
_cell.angle_alpha   90.00
_cell.angle_beta   90.00
_cell.angle_gamma   90.00
#
_symmetry.space_group_name_H-M   'P 1'
#
loop_
_entity.id
_entity.type
_entity.pdbx_description
1 polymer ?
#
loop_
_entity_poly.entity_id
_entity_poly.type
_entity_poly.pdbx_seq_one_letter_code
_entity_poly.pdbx_strand_id
1 'polypeptide(L)'
;MADVTSEVRIVGAAGPDGLILRTIGLAARGLPELRAEGLPPYLGDGWARVLGALAQRLAATGEPPSELAPGVEIRFTEGAGGALVVVPPPGRDLDEWRRDVLLRLFPEASS
;
A
#
# COMPACT_ATOMS: atom_id res chain seq x y z
N MET A 1 -12.57 28.96 8.15
CA MET A 1 -12.49 27.61 8.75
C MET A 1 -11.54 26.85 7.87
N ALA A 2 -10.37 26.46 8.39
CA ALA A 2 -9.23 26.02 7.57
C ALA A 2 -9.64 24.91 6.61
N ASP A 3 -9.37 25.15 5.32
CA ASP A 3 -9.42 24.15 4.27
C ASP A 3 -8.25 23.19 4.53
N VAL A 4 -8.44 22.26 5.46
CA VAL A 4 -7.47 21.21 5.76
C VAL A 4 -7.62 20.20 4.64
N THR A 5 -6.82 20.39 3.59
CA THR A 5 -6.46 19.30 2.68
C THR A 5 -5.95 18.16 3.56
N SER A 6 -6.83 17.20 3.86
CA SER A 6 -6.59 16.20 4.89
C SER A 6 -5.41 15.34 4.46
N GLU A 7 -4.28 15.56 5.10
CA GLU A 7 -3.03 14.85 4.85
C GLU A 7 -3.26 13.35 5.06
N VAL A 8 -2.93 12.54 4.05
CA VAL A 8 -2.92 11.09 4.17
C VAL A 8 -1.58 10.68 4.78
N ARG A 9 -1.63 10.09 5.97
CA ARG A 9 -0.46 9.58 6.69
C ARG A 9 -0.37 8.07 6.58
N ILE A 10 0.85 7.54 6.61
CA ILE A 10 1.10 6.10 6.66
C ILE A 10 1.64 5.77 8.04
N VAL A 11 0.99 4.84 8.74
CA VAL A 11 1.43 4.39 10.06
C VAL A 11 1.74 2.90 10.03
N GLY A 12 2.75 2.52 10.80
CA GLY A 12 3.17 1.12 10.96
C GLY A 12 2.91 0.61 12.38
N ALA A 13 2.53 -0.66 12.48
CA ALA A 13 2.44 -1.39 13.74
C ALA A 13 3.08 -2.77 13.57
N ALA A 14 4.07 -3.09 14.40
CA ALA A 14 4.65 -4.42 14.43
C ALA A 14 3.76 -5.38 15.23
N GLY A 15 3.59 -6.60 14.74
CA GLY A 15 2.85 -7.67 15.40
C GLY A 15 3.55 -9.02 15.23
N PRO A 16 2.98 -10.09 15.82
CA PRO A 16 3.54 -11.44 15.73
C PRO A 16 3.61 -11.96 14.28
N ASP A 17 2.68 -11.52 13.42
CA ASP A 17 2.60 -11.93 12.02
C ASP A 17 3.42 -11.04 11.06
N GLY A 18 4.15 -10.06 11.60
CA GLY A 18 4.95 -9.09 10.84
C GLY A 18 4.47 -7.66 10.99
N LEU A 19 4.97 -6.79 10.12
CA LEU A 19 4.63 -5.37 10.09
C LEU A 19 3.31 -5.15 9.35
N ILE A 20 2.41 -4.39 9.95
CA ILE A 20 1.21 -3.88 9.30
C ILE A 20 1.44 -2.40 9.01
N LEU A 21 1.31 -2.01 7.75
CA LEU A 21 1.25 -0.61 7.33
C LEU A 21 -0.18 -0.27 6.92
N ARG A 22 -0.65 0.92 7.29
CA ARG A 22 -1.95 1.44 6.86
C ARG A 22 -1.94 2.92 6.58
N THR A 23 -2.79 3.36 5.67
CA THR A 23 -3.10 4.78 5.52
C THR A 23 -4.06 5.26 6.62
N ILE A 24 -4.02 6.56 6.89
CA ILE A 24 -4.99 7.29 7.70
C ILE A 24 -5.28 8.61 6.97
N GLY A 25 -6.54 8.84 6.63
CA GLY A 25 -7.03 10.11 6.07
C GLY A 25 -7.76 9.96 4.73
N LEU A 26 -7.70 8.79 4.09
CA LEU A 26 -8.49 8.52 2.87
C LEU A 26 -9.99 8.47 3.19
N ALA A 27 -10.36 7.93 4.34
CA ALA A 27 -11.76 7.84 4.77
C ALA A 27 -12.42 9.22 4.92
N ALA A 28 -11.67 10.26 5.28
CA ALA A 28 -12.17 11.63 5.34
C ALA A 28 -12.61 12.17 3.98
N ARG A 29 -12.16 11.53 2.89
CA ARG A 29 -12.50 11.84 1.49
C ARG A 29 -13.49 10.83 0.89
N GLY A 30 -14.09 9.97 1.72
CA GLY A 30 -15.01 8.92 1.27
C GLY A 30 -14.33 7.74 0.57
N LEU A 31 -13.02 7.58 0.72
CA LEU A 31 -12.23 6.52 0.10
C LEU A 31 -11.81 5.46 1.13
N PRO A 32 -11.65 4.18 0.75
CA PRO A 32 -11.18 3.16 1.67
C PRO A 32 -9.72 3.41 2.08
N GLU A 33 -9.40 3.10 3.34
CA GLU A 33 -8.00 3.06 3.77
C GLU A 33 -7.29 1.86 3.14
N LEU A 34 -6.01 2.03 2.81
CA LEU A 34 -5.17 0.98 2.24
C LEU A 34 -4.31 0.33 3.32
N ARG A 35 -4.04 -0.96 3.16
CA ARG A 35 -3.21 -1.74 4.08
C ARG A 35 -2.23 -2.66 3.35
N ALA A 36 -1.08 -2.86 3.97
CA ALA A 36 -0.19 -3.97 3.68
C ALA A 36 0.06 -4.72 5.00
N GLU A 37 -0.30 -5.99 5.06
CA GLU A 37 -0.32 -6.78 6.30
C GLU A 37 0.71 -7.90 6.28
N GLY A 38 1.32 -8.24 7.42
CA GLY A 38 2.30 -9.32 7.51
C GLY A 38 3.57 -9.07 6.69
N LEU A 39 4.00 -7.81 6.60
CA LEU A 39 5.24 -7.46 5.90
C LEU A 39 6.46 -7.90 6.73
N PRO A 40 7.48 -8.48 6.08
CA PRO A 40 8.80 -8.57 6.69
C PRO A 40 9.32 -7.16 7.10
N PRO A 41 9.86 -6.95 8.31
CA PRO A 41 10.20 -5.61 8.79
C PRO A 41 11.15 -4.82 7.89
N TYR A 42 12.13 -5.49 7.26
CA TYR A 42 13.08 -4.85 6.36
C TYR A 42 12.45 -4.29 5.06
N LEU A 43 11.20 -4.66 4.77
CA LEU A 43 10.44 -4.14 3.62
C LEU A 43 9.59 -2.90 3.98
N GLY A 44 9.54 -2.51 5.25
CA GLY A 44 8.62 -1.48 5.77
C GLY A 44 8.72 -0.14 5.05
N ASP A 45 9.91 0.43 4.93
CA ASP A 45 10.09 1.75 4.32
C ASP A 45 9.75 1.75 2.83
N GLY A 46 10.14 0.70 2.12
CA GLY A 46 9.78 0.52 0.71
C GLY A 46 8.26 0.41 0.54
N TRP A 47 7.62 -0.40 1.36
CA TRP A 47 6.16 -0.59 1.29
C TRP A 47 5.36 0.62 1.76
N ALA A 48 5.92 1.47 2.62
CA ALA A 48 5.34 2.79 2.91
C ALA A 48 5.33 3.67 1.65
N ARG A 49 6.40 3.67 0.84
CA ARG A 49 6.41 4.39 -0.44
C ARG A 49 5.40 3.82 -1.44
N VAL A 50 5.28 2.49 -1.52
CA VAL A 50 4.25 1.81 -2.35
C VAL A 50 2.84 2.26 -1.94
N LEU A 51 2.52 2.21 -0.64
CA LEU A 51 1.22 2.65 -0.14
C LEU A 51 0.96 4.14 -0.41
N GLY A 52 2.00 4.98 -0.33
CA GLY A 52 1.91 6.40 -0.70
C GLY A 52 1.52 6.60 -2.17
N ALA A 53 2.17 5.87 -3.08
CA ALA A 53 1.85 5.92 -4.51
C ALA A 53 0.43 5.41 -4.81
N LEU A 54 0.01 4.31 -4.16
CA LEU A 54 -1.34 3.78 -4.27
C LEU A 54 -2.39 4.77 -3.75
N ALA A 55 -2.14 5.38 -2.58
CA ALA A 55 -3.03 6.36 -1.98
C ALA A 55 -3.19 7.60 -2.86
N GLN A 56 -2.09 8.10 -3.45
CA GLN A 56 -2.14 9.22 -4.40
C GLN A 56 -2.99 8.87 -5.63
N ARG A 57 -2.81 7.67 -6.18
CA ARG A 57 -3.57 7.22 -7.36
C ARG A 57 -5.05 7.04 -7.04
N LEU A 58 -5.39 6.35 -5.95
CA LEU A 58 -6.76 6.20 -5.48
C LEU A 58 -7.42 7.56 -5.20
N ALA A 59 -6.71 8.50 -4.60
CA ALA A 59 -7.23 9.85 -4.35
C ALA A 59 -7.45 10.67 -5.63
N ALA A 60 -6.72 10.37 -6.71
CA ALA A 60 -6.85 11.05 -8.00
C ALA A 60 -7.96 10.44 -8.87
N THR A 61 -8.16 9.13 -8.81
CA THR A 61 -9.11 8.41 -9.69
C THR A 61 -10.42 8.02 -9.00
N GLY A 62 -10.43 7.93 -7.66
CA GLY A 62 -11.53 7.34 -6.89
C GLY A 62 -11.59 5.82 -6.95
N GLU A 63 -10.72 5.17 -7.72
CA GLU A 63 -10.73 3.73 -7.97
C GLU A 63 -9.39 3.07 -7.63
N PRO A 64 -9.37 1.87 -7.00
CA PRO A 64 -8.13 1.15 -6.71
C PRO A 64 -7.40 0.75 -8.00
N PRO A 65 -6.11 1.10 -8.16
CA PRO A 65 -5.39 0.80 -9.39
C PRO A 65 -5.02 -0.69 -9.49
N SER A 66 -5.28 -1.33 -10.63
CA SER A 66 -4.83 -2.71 -10.91
C SER A 66 -3.33 -2.82 -11.23
N GLU A 67 -2.65 -1.69 -11.44
CA GLU A 67 -1.25 -1.62 -11.84
C GLU A 67 -0.62 -0.31 -11.32
N LEU A 68 0.60 -0.41 -10.79
CA LEU A 68 1.35 0.75 -10.26
C LEU A 68 2.34 1.35 -11.27
N ALA A 69 2.95 0.50 -12.09
CA ALA A 69 3.88 0.84 -13.15
C ALA A 69 3.82 -0.27 -14.22
N PRO A 70 4.32 -0.05 -15.44
CA PRO A 70 4.26 -1.06 -16.50
C PRO A 70 4.78 -2.45 -16.05
N GLY A 71 3.86 -3.41 -16.04
CA GLY A 71 4.02 -4.80 -15.62
C GLY A 71 4.04 -5.04 -14.11
N VAL A 72 3.77 -4.05 -13.26
CA VAL A 72 3.70 -4.17 -11.79
C VAL A 72 2.23 -4.23 -11.37
N GLU A 73 1.66 -5.43 -11.47
CA GLU A 73 0.27 -5.69 -11.12
C GLU A 73 0.04 -5.70 -9.60
N ILE A 74 -1.10 -5.13 -9.19
CA ILE A 74 -1.56 -5.03 -7.81
C ILE A 74 -3.01 -5.51 -7.76
N ARG A 75 -3.35 -6.29 -6.73
CA ARG A 75 -4.72 -6.66 -6.41
C ARG A 75 -5.07 -6.17 -5.00
N PHE A 76 -6.36 -6.12 -4.72
CA PHE A 76 -6.87 -5.79 -3.40
C PHE A 76 -7.87 -6.84 -2.96
N THR A 77 -7.92 -7.07 -1.65
CA THR A 77 -8.99 -7.80 -0.98
C THR A 77 -9.56 -6.97 0.15
N GLU A 78 -10.79 -7.25 0.57
CA GLU A 78 -11.40 -6.58 1.70
C GLU A 78 -10.74 -7.03 3.01
N GLY A 79 -10.35 -6.05 3.82
CA GLY A 79 -9.79 -6.25 5.15
C GLY A 79 -10.67 -5.65 6.24
N ALA A 80 -10.13 -5.65 7.46
CA ALA A 80 -10.86 -5.16 8.63
C ALA A 80 -11.28 -3.69 8.50
N GLY A 81 -12.54 -3.42 8.82
CA GLY A 81 -13.11 -2.06 8.83
C GLY A 81 -13.30 -1.44 7.45
N GLY A 82 -13.49 -2.26 6.40
CA GLY A 82 -13.69 -1.79 5.02
C GLY A 82 -12.41 -1.27 4.36
N ALA A 83 -11.25 -1.57 4.94
CA ALA A 83 -9.96 -1.26 4.33
C ALA A 83 -9.68 -2.21 3.16
N LEU A 84 -8.88 -1.76 2.20
CA LEU A 84 -8.36 -2.59 1.12
C LEU A 84 -6.95 -3.06 1.44
N VAL A 85 -6.76 -4.37 1.50
CA VAL A 85 -5.46 -5.01 1.73
C VAL A 85 -4.82 -5.30 0.38
N VAL A 86 -3.60 -4.81 0.21
CA VAL A 86 -2.78 -5.00 -1.00
C VAL A 86 -2.27 -6.43 -1.05
N VAL A 87 -2.58 -7.14 -2.13
CA VAL A 87 -2.27 -8.56 -2.34
C VAL A 87 -1.72 -8.82 -3.74
N PRO A 88 -0.91 -9.88 -3.93
CA PRO A 88 -0.36 -10.21 -5.24
C PRO A 88 -1.45 -10.71 -6.21
N PRO A 89 -1.16 -10.72 -7.52
CA PRO A 89 -1.90 -11.53 -8.48
C PRO A 89 -1.92 -13.03 -8.08
N PRO A 90 -2.95 -13.80 -8.48
CA PRO A 90 -3.04 -15.22 -8.18
C PRO A 90 -1.80 -16.00 -8.63
N GLY A 91 -1.36 -16.97 -7.81
CA GLY A 91 -0.25 -17.87 -8.13
C GLY A 91 1.15 -17.29 -7.88
N ARG A 92 1.25 -16.09 -7.28
CA ARG A 92 2.54 -15.52 -6.85
C ARG A 92 2.78 -15.78 -5.37
N ASP A 93 4.03 -16.07 -5.03
CA ASP A 93 4.47 -16.03 -3.63
C ASP A 93 4.43 -14.58 -3.11
N LEU A 94 3.91 -14.43 -1.90
CA LEU A 94 3.63 -13.11 -1.31
C LEU A 94 4.92 -12.33 -1.02
N ASP A 95 5.95 -12.99 -0.48
CA ASP A 95 7.18 -12.33 -0.07
C ASP A 95 8.12 -12.09 -1.25
N GLU A 96 8.16 -13.00 -2.23
CA GLU A 96 8.87 -12.78 -3.49
C GLU A 96 8.27 -11.59 -4.25
N TRP A 97 6.94 -11.57 -4.42
CA TRP A 97 6.25 -10.47 -5.08
C TRP A 97 6.50 -9.14 -4.39
N ARG A 98 6.50 -9.12 -3.05
CA ARG A 98 6.76 -7.89 -2.30
C ARG A 98 8.12 -7.28 -2.56
N ARG A 99 9.14 -8.14 -2.73
CA ARG A 99 10.49 -7.71 -3.10
C ARG A 99 10.52 -7.24 -4.55
N ASP A 100 9.93 -8.00 -5.47
CA ASP A 100 9.86 -7.66 -6.89
C ASP A 100 9.22 -6.29 -7.13
N VAL A 101 8.10 -5.99 -6.47
CA VAL A 101 7.43 -4.68 -6.53
C VAL A 101 8.40 -3.55 -6.17
N LEU A 102 9.17 -3.70 -5.10
CA LEU A 102 10.13 -2.67 -4.69
C LEU A 102 11.28 -2.53 -5.68
N LEU A 103 11.85 -3.65 -6.14
CA LEU A 103 12.96 -3.63 -7.11
C LEU A 103 12.54 -2.97 -8.43
N ARG A 104 11.28 -3.14 -8.83
CA ARG A 104 10.75 -2.59 -10.07
C ARG A 104 10.31 -1.14 -9.95
N LEU A 105 9.84 -0.69 -8.78
CA LEU A 105 9.40 0.69 -8.56
C LEU A 105 10.54 1.60 -8.08
N PHE A 106 11.50 1.05 -7.34
CA PHE A 106 12.60 1.77 -6.70
C PHE A 106 13.92 1.00 -6.92
N PRO A 107 14.42 0.92 -8.17
CA PRO A 107 15.63 0.15 -8.48
C PRO A 107 16.86 0.61 -7.69
N GLU A 108 16.89 1.86 -7.22
CA GLU A 108 17.92 2.40 -6.32
C GLU A 108 17.98 1.71 -4.93
N ALA A 109 16.96 0.92 -4.55
CA ALA A 109 16.94 0.16 -3.30
C ALA A 109 17.77 -1.15 -3.34
N SER A 110 18.45 -1.42 -4.45
CA SER A 110 19.19 -2.67 -4.71
C SER A 110 20.69 -2.62 -4.34
N SER A 111 21.17 -1.54 -3.69
CA SER A 111 22.59 -1.32 -3.34
C SER A 111 22.89 -1.51 -1.86
#